data_AF-A0A2G8KHH2-F1
#
_entry.id   AF-A0A2G8KHH2-F1
#
_cell.length_a   1.000
_cell.length_b   1.000
_cell.length_c   1.000
_cell.angle_alpha   90.00
_cell.angle_beta   90.00
_cell.angle_gamma   90.00
#
_symmetry.space_group_name_H-M   'P 1'
#
loop_
_entity.id
_entity.type
_entity.pdbx_description
1 polymer ?
#
loop_
_entity_poly.entity_id
_entity_poly.type
_entity_poly.pdbx_seq_one_letter_code
_entity_poly.pdbx_strand_id
1 'polypeptide(L)' 'MIEQVCDTRGRSVDRSRAWCHSIGAAFYRFSPPLSVETSLDETRDSALMKMLFETQVYIVQNQEKIQQLAQILKSI' A
#
# COMPACT_ATOMS: atom_id res chain seq x y z
N MET A 1 5.94 -19.98 -10.35
CA MET A 1 6.49 -19.03 -11.35
C MET A 1 5.63 -17.78 -11.47
N ILE A 2 4.30 -17.89 -11.64
CA ILE A 2 3.39 -16.73 -11.77
C ILE A 2 3.38 -15.86 -10.50
N GLU A 3 3.31 -16.45 -9.31
CA GLU A 3 3.33 -15.71 -8.03
C GLU A 3 4.56 -14.81 -7.85
N GLN A 4 5.73 -15.25 -8.33
CA GLN A 4 6.96 -14.45 -8.25
C GLN A 4 6.98 -13.28 -9.23
N VAL A 5 6.35 -13.44 -10.39
CA VAL A 5 6.23 -12.37 -11.40
C VAL A 5 5.19 -11.34 -10.97
N CYS A 6 4.15 -11.77 -10.27
CA CYS A 6 3.11 -10.92 -9.72
C CYS A 6 3.40 -10.38 -8.31
N ASP A 7 4.56 -10.70 -7.73
CA ASP A 7 4.91 -10.22 -6.39
C ASP A 7 5.14 -8.70 -6.41
N THR A 8 4.22 -8.00 -5.75
CA THR A 8 4.26 -6.55 -5.58
C THR A 8 4.84 -6.14 -4.22
N ARG A 9 5.19 -7.10 -3.35
CA ARG A 9 5.63 -6.82 -1.97
C ARG A 9 7.12 -6.93 -1.72
N GLY A 10 7.85 -7.77 -2.46
CA GLY A 10 9.27 -8.01 -2.27
C GLY A 10 10.20 -6.99 -2.95
N ARG A 11 11.13 -7.50 -3.77
CA ARG A 11 12.30 -6.75 -4.28
C ARG A 11 12.00 -5.54 -5.15
N SER A 12 10.82 -5.48 -5.76
CA SER A 12 10.36 -4.32 -6.52
C SER A 12 10.29 -3.08 -5.63
N VAL A 13 9.77 -3.24 -4.41
CA VAL A 13 9.61 -2.14 -3.46
C VAL A 13 10.92 -1.71 -2.84
N ASP A 14 11.80 -2.66 -2.51
CA ASP A 14 13.12 -2.33 -1.97
C ASP A 14 13.95 -1.52 -2.97
N ARG A 15 13.92 -1.92 -4.25
CA ARG A 15 14.61 -1.20 -5.32
C ARG A 15 14.06 0.22 -5.49
N SER A 16 12.74 0.38 -5.56
CA SER A 16 12.12 1.70 -5.67
C SER A 16 12.46 2.58 -4.47
N ARG A 17 12.40 2.05 -3.24
CA ARG A 17 12.77 2.79 -2.03
C ARG A 17 14.24 3.23 -2.06
N ALA A 18 15.16 2.32 -2.40
CA ALA A 18 16.58 2.63 -2.47
C ALA A 18 16.88 3.68 -3.55
N TRP A 19 16.20 3.60 -4.69
CA TRP A 19 16.37 4.56 -5.76
C TRP A 19 15.82 5.95 -5.38
N CYS A 20 14.61 6.03 -4.83
CA CYS A 20 14.06 7.29 -4.31
C CYS A 20 15.00 7.93 -3.27
N HIS A 21 15.57 7.11 -2.36
CA HIS A 21 16.55 7.59 -1.40
C HIS A 21 17.81 8.16 -2.08
N SER A 22 18.31 7.52 -3.14
CA SER A 22 19.50 8.00 -3.87
C SER A 22 19.32 9.36 -4.57
N ILE A 23 18.08 9.72 -4.95
CA ILE A 23 17.76 10.99 -5.60
C ILE A 23 17.17 12.03 -4.62
N GLY A 24 17.13 11.72 -3.32
CA GLY A 24 16.55 12.58 -2.29
C GLY A 24 15.02 12.70 -2.35
N ALA A 25 14.34 11.80 -3.05
CA ALA A 25 12.88 11.78 -3.15
C ALA A 25 12.25 10.99 -2.00
N ALA A 26 11.14 11.49 -1.46
CA ALA A 26 10.38 10.80 -0.43
C ALA A 26 9.62 9.59 -1.03
N PHE A 27 9.76 8.41 -0.40
CA PHE A 27 9.08 7.19 -0.81
C PHE A 27 7.99 6.80 0.19
N TYR A 28 6.73 6.80 -0.26
CA TYR A 28 5.58 6.36 0.52
C TYR A 28 4.93 5.14 -0.14
N ARG A 29 4.74 4.07 0.63
CA ARG A 29 4.00 2.87 0.21
C ARG A 29 2.86 2.63 1.16
N PHE A 30 1.64 2.79 0.66
CA PHE A 30 0.42 2.41 1.37
C PHE A 30 -0.03 1.03 0.87
N SER A 31 -0.02 0.06 1.77
CA SER A 31 -0.47 -1.30 1.47
C SER A 31 -1.06 -1.86 2.75
N PRO A 32 -2.40 -1.87 2.89
CA PRO A 32 -3.04 -2.40 4.09
C PRO A 32 -2.76 -3.91 4.19
N PRO A 33 -2.38 -4.41 5.37
CA PRO A 33 -2.33 -5.84 5.60
C PRO A 33 -3.78 -6.35 5.65
N LEU A 34 -4.14 -7.23 4.71
CA LEU A 34 -5.45 -7.87 4.68
C LEU A 34 -5.39 -9.18 5.45
N SER A 35 -6.43 -9.49 6.24
CA SER A 35 -6.46 -10.73 7.03
C SER A 35 -6.93 -11.95 6.22
N VAL A 36 -7.55 -11.71 5.07
CA VAL A 36 -8.05 -12.74 4.16
C VAL A 36 -7.34 -12.60 2.82
N GLU A 37 -6.89 -13.72 2.29
CA GLU A 37 -6.44 -13.80 0.91
C GLU A 37 -7.67 -13.77 0.00
N THR A 38 -7.84 -12.65 -0.70
CA THR A 38 -8.95 -12.45 -1.62
C THR A 38 -8.49 -12.73 -3.05
N SER A 39 -9.21 -13.62 -3.73
CA SER A 39 -8.98 -13.89 -5.15
C SER A 39 -9.34 -12.69 -6.01
N LEU A 40 -8.75 -12.61 -7.22
CA LEU A 40 -9.00 -11.53 -8.16
C LEU A 40 -10.46 -11.50 -8.68
N ASP A 41 -11.15 -12.63 -8.65
CA ASP A 41 -12.54 -12.81 -9.09
C ASP A 41 -13.56 -12.82 -7.93
N GLU A 42 -13.17 -12.35 -6.73
CA GLU A 42 -14.08 -12.26 -5.59
C GLU A 42 -15.22 -11.26 -5.87
N THR A 43 -16.45 -11.74 -5.68
CA THR A 43 -17.69 -10.96 -5.91
C THR A 43 -18.60 -10.92 -4.69
N ARG A 44 -18.25 -11.61 -3.59
CA ARG A 44 -19.06 -11.60 -2.37
C ARG A 44 -18.87 -10.28 -1.63
N ASP A 45 -19.96 -9.54 -1.48
CA ASP A 45 -19.99 -8.26 -0.77
C ASP A 45 -19.39 -8.34 0.64
N SER A 46 -19.61 -9.45 1.36
CA SER A 46 -19.07 -9.63 2.72
C SER A 46 -17.53 -9.66 2.76
N ALA A 47 -16.89 -10.27 1.77
CA ALA A 47 -15.43 -10.30 1.67
C ALA A 47 -14.88 -8.91 1.30
N LEU A 48 -15.54 -8.24 0.34
CA LEU A 48 -15.15 -6.90 -0.09
C LEU A 48 -15.33 -5.85 1.01
N MET A 49 -16.45 -5.90 1.74
CA MET A 49 -16.69 -5.02 2.89
C MET A 49 -15.62 -5.21 3.97
N LYS A 50 -15.21 -6.45 4.23
CA LYS A 50 -14.13 -6.73 5.18
C LYS A 50 -12.80 -6.11 4.72
N MET A 51 -12.44 -6.25 3.44
CA MET A 51 -11.23 -5.61 2.89
C MET A 51 -11.27 -4.08 3.02
N LEU A 52 -12.42 -3.46 2.74
CA LEU A 52 -12.61 -2.01 2.87
C LEU A 52 -12.47 -1.57 4.33
N PHE A 53 -13.05 -2.32 5.26
CA PHE A 53 -12.95 -2.04 6.68
C PHE A 53 -11.50 -2.13 7.18
N GLU A 54 -10.78 -3.19 6.82
CA GLU A 54 -9.36 -3.34 7.17
C GLU A 54 -8.50 -2.21 6.58
N THR A 55 -8.83 -1.77 5.36
CA THR A 55 -8.18 -0.62 4.73
C THR A 55 -8.47 0.68 5.49
N GLN A 56 -9.71 0.90 5.94
CA GLN A 56 -10.06 2.05 6.78
C GLN A 56 -9.29 2.05 8.10
N VAL A 57 -9.21 0.90 8.77
CA VAL A 57 -8.42 0.74 10.00
C VAL A 57 -6.94 1.09 9.74
N TYR A 58 -6.36 0.62 8.64
CA TYR A 58 -4.99 0.94 8.25
C TYR A 58 -4.78 2.44 8.00
N ILE A 59 -5.75 3.12 7.36
CA ILE A 59 -5.71 4.56 7.12
C ILE A 59 -5.69 5.33 8.43
N VAL A 60 -6.57 4.99 9.37
CA VAL A 60 -6.63 5.64 10.69
C VAL A 60 -5.33 5.42 11.46
N GLN A 61 -4.77 4.21 11.44
CA GLN A 61 -3.50 3.91 12.10
C GLN A 61 -2.29 4.64 11.48
N ASN A 62 -2.34 4.97 10.19
CA ASN A 62 -1.25 5.63 9.47
C ASN A 62 -1.60 7.08 9.07
N GLN A 63 -2.56 7.70 9.75
CA GLN A 63 -3.07 9.02 9.42
C GLN A 63 -1.95 10.07 9.37
N GLU A 64 -0.98 10.00 10.28
CA GLU A 64 0.18 10.91 10.30
C GLU A 64 1.01 10.82 9.01
N LYS A 65 1.28 9.61 8.50
CA LYS A 65 2.04 9.43 7.24
C LYS A 65 1.27 9.97 6.05
N ILE A 66 -0.05 9.81 6.03
CA ILE A 66 -0.91 10.33 4.97
C ILE A 66 -0.93 11.87 5.03
N GLN A 67 -1.00 12.45 6.23
CA GLN A 67 -0.92 13.90 6.43
C GLN A 67 0.44 14.47 6.02
N GLN A 68 1.56 13.79 6.35
CA GLN A 68 2.89 14.17 5.89
C GLN A 68 2.97 14.21 4.36
N LEU A 69 2.46 13.17 3.68
CA LEU A 69 2.41 13.16 2.22
C LEU A 69 1.53 14.30 1.67
N ALA A 70 0.34 14.51 2.25
CA ALA A 70 -0.56 15.59 1.84
C ALA A 70 0.10 16.97 1.99
N GLN A 71 0.92 17.17 3.03
CA GLN A 71 1.66 18.41 3.24
C GLN A 71 2.75 18.60 2.17
N ILE A 72 3.50 17.54 1.85
CA ILE A 72 4.51 17.57 0.77
C ILE A 72 3.84 17.93 -0.56
N LEU A 73 2.73 17.28 -0.90
CA LEU A 73 2.01 17.53 -2.16
C LEU A 73 1.42 18.94 -2.25
N LYS A 74 1.06 19.57 -1.13
CA LYS A 74 0.58 20.96 -1.10
C LYS A 74 1.71 22.00 -1.16
N SER A 75 2.93 21.59 -0.85
CA SER A 75 4.11 22.47 -0.88
C SER A 75 4.82 22.51 -2.24
N ILE A 76 4.34 21.72 -3.20
CA ILE A 76 4.75 21.73 -4.61
C ILE A 76 3.81 22.67 -5.37
#